data_AF-A0A933U1H9-F1
#
_entry.id   AF-A0A933U1H9-F1
#
_cell.length_a   1.000
_cell.length_b   1.000
_cell.length_c   1.000
_cell.angle_alpha   90.00
_cell.angle_beta   90.00
_cell.angle_gamma   90.00
#
_symmetry.space_group_name_H-M   'P 1'
#
loop_
_entity.id
_entity.type
_entity.pdbx_description
1 polymer ?
#
loop_
_entity_poly.entity_id
_entity_poly.type
_entity_poly.pdbx_seq_one_letter_code
_entity_poly.pdbx_strand_id
1 'polypeptide(L)'
;MAQSTPPIRLLPKKRRDLWAWYIFAVVFVILLVSGGLGRGDEDLASTLRWAVPILLAIGFGGWIAWTVRRARRFGAENDAALAMLHAGETEAARERFEALVKRWRRPRNWNHLALFNLAWTELIAGEFALAREHIAQIEAERDPRATGGIVAMLPSRLAYVHALLGELDDARAWLDASRERAAAETTNRGVIEAWELATEAVVACRANDAPRAKSLLAERWLQLDKSLTGDALRPLRLVRAFAVHAASNGAEESTVEALLQPVREHPRSEAQHLGAHWPAMRAFLAERGLA
;
A
#
# COMPACT_ATOMS: atom_id res chain seq x y z
N MET A 1 29.07 7.32 -8.09
CA MET A 1 29.14 5.85 -7.93
C MET A 1 28.04 5.45 -6.95
N ALA A 2 26.91 4.96 -7.46
CA ALA A 2 25.82 4.48 -6.61
C ALA A 2 26.28 3.18 -5.92
N GLN A 3 26.27 3.16 -4.59
CA GLN A 3 26.52 1.93 -3.84
C GLN A 3 25.43 0.94 -4.19
N SER A 4 25.80 -0.23 -4.74
CA SER A 4 24.84 -1.29 -5.05
C SER A 4 24.18 -1.74 -3.74
N THR A 5 22.88 -1.48 -3.61
CA THR A 5 22.08 -1.94 -2.48
C THR A 5 22.28 -3.46 -2.32
N PRO A 6 22.66 -3.96 -1.14
CA PRO A 6 22.89 -5.39 -0.96
C PRO A 6 21.61 -6.18 -1.28
N PRO A 7 21.72 -7.37 -1.89
CA PRO A 7 20.58 -8.17 -2.30
C PRO A 7 19.65 -8.45 -1.10
N ILE A 8 18.36 -8.18 -1.30
CA ILE A 8 17.34 -8.27 -0.26
C ILE A 8 17.24 -9.72 0.24
N ARG A 9 17.47 -9.90 1.54
CA ARG A 9 17.40 -11.21 2.20
C ARG A 9 15.94 -11.55 2.52
N LEU A 10 15.36 -12.46 1.74
CA LEU A 10 13.99 -12.97 1.95
C LEU A 10 13.79 -13.40 3.41
N LEU A 11 12.69 -12.96 4.01
CA LEU A 11 12.32 -13.41 5.36
C LEU A 11 11.98 -14.91 5.32
N PRO A 12 12.50 -15.73 6.26
CA PRO A 12 12.24 -17.16 6.29
C PRO A 12 10.74 -17.45 6.36
N LYS A 13 10.30 -18.43 5.56
CA LYS A 13 8.89 -18.83 5.40
C LYS A 13 8.28 -19.12 6.78
N LYS A 14 7.09 -18.56 7.03
CA LYS A 14 6.34 -18.59 8.29
C LYS A 14 6.30 -20.00 8.92
N ARG A 15 6.92 -20.21 10.08
CA ARG A 15 6.37 -21.16 11.06
C ARG A 15 5.08 -20.51 11.53
N ARG A 16 3.93 -21.03 11.07
CA ARG A 16 2.61 -20.53 11.52
C ARG A 16 2.64 -20.48 13.04
N ASP A 17 2.10 -19.41 13.64
CA ASP A 17 1.87 -19.31 15.09
C ASP A 17 0.82 -20.34 15.59
N LEU A 18 0.74 -21.51 14.94
CA LEU A 18 -0.02 -22.68 15.36
C LEU A 18 0.33 -23.06 16.79
N TRP A 19 1.56 -22.84 17.25
CA TRP A 19 1.95 -23.13 18.63
C TRP A 19 1.10 -22.37 19.65
N ALA A 20 0.74 -21.11 19.40
CA ALA A 20 -0.12 -20.34 20.29
C ALA A 20 -1.52 -20.96 20.33
N TRP A 21 -2.09 -21.33 19.17
CA TRP A 21 -3.37 -22.03 19.08
C TRP A 21 -3.34 -23.43 19.69
N TYR A 22 -2.24 -24.17 19.58
CA TYR A 22 -2.04 -25.45 20.25
C TYR A 22 -1.99 -25.28 21.76
N ILE A 23 -1.28 -24.26 22.27
CA ILE A 23 -1.28 -23.93 23.69
C ILE A 23 -2.71 -23.59 24.15
N PHE A 24 -3.47 -22.80 23.39
CA PHE A 24 -4.89 -22.53 23.68
C PHE A 24 -5.75 -23.78 23.69
N ALA A 25 -5.63 -24.65 22.69
CA ALA A 25 -6.41 -25.88 22.59
C ALA A 25 -6.08 -26.84 23.75
N VAL A 26 -4.80 -27.00 24.08
CA VAL A 26 -4.34 -27.83 25.20
C VAL A 26 -4.86 -27.27 26.52
N VAL A 27 -4.74 -25.97 26.74
CA VAL A 27 -5.26 -25.30 27.93
C VAL A 27 -6.77 -25.46 28.06
N PHE A 28 -7.51 -25.23 26.98
CA PHE A 28 -8.96 -25.37 26.95
C PHE A 28 -9.39 -26.81 27.26
N VAL A 29 -8.74 -27.81 26.66
CA VAL A 29 -8.98 -29.23 26.94
C VAL A 29 -8.66 -29.57 28.39
N ILE A 30 -7.55 -29.07 28.96
CA ILE A 30 -7.20 -29.29 30.37
C ILE A 30 -8.29 -28.72 31.29
N LEU A 31 -8.79 -27.52 31.01
CA LEU A 31 -9.88 -26.91 31.79
C LEU A 31 -11.20 -27.71 31.66
N LEU A 32 -11.52 -28.21 30.48
CA LEU A 32 -12.75 -28.97 30.21
C LEU A 32 -12.71 -30.35 30.89
N VAL A 33 -11.56 -31.02 30.84
CA VAL A 33 -11.33 -32.35 31.43
C VAL A 33 -11.24 -32.28 32.95
N SER A 34 -10.55 -31.28 33.51
CA SER A 34 -10.47 -31.07 34.97
C SER A 34 -11.80 -30.60 35.59
N GLY A 35 -12.67 -29.96 34.81
CA GLY A 35 -14.05 -29.68 35.21
C GLY A 35 -14.94 -30.93 35.30
N GLY A 36 -14.62 -32.00 34.57
CA GLY A 36 -15.44 -33.21 34.45
C GLY A 36 -15.04 -34.40 35.32
N LEU A 37 -13.84 -34.44 35.91
CA LEU A 37 -13.27 -35.67 36.51
C LEU A 37 -13.08 -35.70 38.04
N GLY A 38 -13.42 -34.66 38.81
CA GLY A 38 -13.10 -34.63 40.25
C GLY A 38 -14.31 -34.66 41.18
N ARG A 39 -14.73 -35.84 41.64
CA ARG A 39 -15.72 -36.05 42.72
C ARG A 39 -15.12 -36.79 43.95
N GLY A 40 -13.80 -36.79 44.11
CA GLY A 40 -13.11 -37.36 45.28
C GLY A 40 -11.74 -36.68 45.50
N ASP A 41 -11.37 -36.47 46.77
CA ASP A 41 -10.28 -35.66 47.35
C ASP A 41 -10.48 -34.13 47.32
N GLU A 42 -10.96 -33.58 48.45
CA GLU A 42 -11.66 -32.28 48.53
C GLU A 42 -10.81 -31.02 48.81
N ASP A 43 -9.61 -31.07 49.39
CA ASP A 43 -8.96 -29.82 49.87
C ASP A 43 -7.83 -29.26 49.00
N LEU A 44 -6.93 -30.10 48.47
CA LEU A 44 -5.82 -29.62 47.63
C LEU A 44 -6.26 -29.45 46.16
N ALA A 45 -7.17 -30.30 45.71
CA ALA A 45 -7.73 -30.24 44.36
C ALA A 45 -8.64 -29.02 44.14
N SER A 46 -9.30 -28.52 45.20
CA SER A 46 -10.25 -27.39 45.10
C SER A 46 -9.54 -26.05 44.87
N THR A 47 -8.38 -25.81 45.51
CA THR A 47 -7.60 -24.57 45.36
C THR A 47 -6.89 -24.52 43.99
N LEU A 48 -6.29 -25.64 43.57
CA LEU A 48 -5.62 -25.74 42.26
C LEU A 48 -6.59 -25.64 41.07
N ARG A 49 -7.85 -26.07 41.25
CA ARG A 49 -8.91 -26.02 40.22
C ARG A 49 -9.19 -24.60 39.72
N TRP A 50 -9.09 -23.59 40.58
CA TRP A 50 -9.32 -22.18 40.21
C TRP A 50 -8.04 -21.40 39.92
N ALA A 51 -6.92 -21.78 40.53
CA ALA A 51 -5.64 -21.10 40.30
C ALA A 51 -5.19 -21.15 38.84
N VAL A 52 -5.34 -22.32 38.18
CA VAL A 52 -4.95 -22.51 36.78
C VAL A 52 -5.72 -21.61 35.81
N PRO A 53 -7.07 -21.59 35.76
CA PRO A 53 -7.81 -20.70 34.86
C PRO A 53 -7.55 -19.22 35.14
N ILE A 54 -7.37 -18.82 36.41
CA ILE A 54 -7.05 -17.44 36.77
C ILE A 54 -5.69 -17.02 36.19
N LEU A 55 -4.65 -17.83 36.39
CA LEU A 55 -3.31 -17.55 35.85
C LEU A 55 -3.31 -17.47 34.32
N LEU A 56 -4.08 -18.35 33.66
CA LEU A 56 -4.24 -18.32 32.20
C LEU A 56 -4.99 -17.08 31.72
N ALA A 57 -6.05 -16.68 32.42
CA ALA A 57 -6.78 -15.46 32.10
C ALA A 57 -5.90 -14.21 32.25
N ILE A 58 -5.07 -14.16 33.30
CA ILE A 58 -4.08 -13.09 33.51
C ILE A 58 -3.04 -13.09 32.38
N GLY A 59 -2.48 -14.24 32.05
CA GLY A 59 -1.50 -14.38 30.96
C GLY A 59 -2.07 -13.97 29.60
N PHE A 60 -3.31 -14.37 29.31
CA PHE A 60 -4.01 -14.02 28.08
C PHE A 60 -4.35 -12.53 28.01
N GLY A 61 -4.88 -11.97 29.10
CA GLY A 61 -5.15 -10.54 29.22
C GLY A 61 -3.87 -9.72 29.02
N GLY A 62 -2.75 -10.15 29.61
CA GLY A 62 -1.43 -9.55 29.41
C GLY A 62 -0.96 -9.62 27.96
N TRP A 63 -1.13 -10.77 27.29
CA TRP A 63 -0.76 -10.95 25.88
C TRP A 63 -1.61 -10.09 24.92
N ILE A 64 -2.94 -10.01 25.16
CA ILE A 64 -3.83 -9.11 24.39
C ILE A 64 -3.40 -7.66 24.61
N ALA A 65 -3.24 -7.23 25.86
CA ALA A 65 -2.86 -5.85 26.19
C ALA A 65 -1.51 -5.48 25.55
N TRP A 66 -0.55 -6.40 25.58
CA TRP A 66 0.74 -6.24 24.89
C TRP A 66 0.57 -6.12 23.38
N THR A 67 -0.22 -6.99 22.74
CA THR A 67 -0.47 -6.99 21.29
C THR A 67 -1.16 -5.71 20.84
N VAL A 68 -2.19 -5.27 21.57
CA VAL A 68 -2.92 -4.01 21.31
C VAL A 68 -2.00 -2.81 21.49
N ARG A 69 -1.21 -2.75 22.57
CA ARG A 69 -0.24 -1.67 22.79
C ARG A 69 0.80 -1.63 21.67
N ARG A 70 1.27 -2.81 21.23
CA ARG A 70 2.23 -2.95 20.14
C ARG A 70 1.63 -2.49 18.81
N ALA A 71 0.38 -2.87 18.51
CA ALA A 71 -0.34 -2.42 17.32
C ALA A 71 -0.58 -0.90 17.32
N ARG A 72 -1.00 -0.32 18.46
CA ARG A 72 -1.17 1.12 18.62
C ARG A 72 0.14 1.88 18.41
N ARG A 73 1.24 1.35 18.93
CA ARG A 73 2.56 1.95 18.71
C ARG A 73 2.97 1.91 17.25
N PHE A 74 2.79 0.79 16.57
CA PHE A 74 3.04 0.69 15.13
C PHE A 74 2.18 1.70 14.35
N GLY A 75 0.87 1.75 14.64
CA GLY A 75 -0.06 2.70 14.03
C GLY A 75 0.40 4.15 14.20
N ALA A 76 0.67 4.58 15.44
CA ALA A 76 1.14 5.94 15.71
C ALA A 76 2.46 6.28 15.00
N GLU A 77 3.40 5.34 14.92
CA GLU A 77 4.66 5.52 14.20
C GLU A 77 4.44 5.63 12.68
N ASN A 78 3.50 4.84 12.13
CA ASN A 78 3.12 4.85 10.72
C ASN A 78 2.36 6.14 10.34
N ASP A 79 1.41 6.56 11.17
CA ASP A 79 0.61 7.76 10.95
C ASP A 79 1.49 9.02 11.00
N ALA A 80 2.51 9.04 11.87
CA ALA A 80 3.48 10.13 11.89
C ALA A 80 4.30 10.20 10.59
N ALA A 81 4.68 9.06 10.02
CA ALA A 81 5.40 9.01 8.75
C ALA A 81 4.50 9.41 7.56
N LEU A 82 3.23 8.98 7.57
CA LEU A 82 2.24 9.44 6.61
C LEU A 82 1.99 10.95 6.72
N ALA A 83 1.92 11.49 7.93
CA ALA A 83 1.77 12.94 8.14
C ALA A 83 2.94 13.73 7.54
N MET A 84 4.18 13.24 7.67
CA MET A 84 5.36 13.83 7.01
C MET A 84 5.22 13.78 5.49
N LEU A 85 4.81 12.63 4.93
CA LEU A 85 4.57 12.50 3.49
C LEU A 85 3.49 13.47 3.02
N HIS A 86 2.38 13.54 3.75
CA HIS A 86 1.29 14.49 3.53
C HIS A 86 1.68 15.93 3.85
N ALA A 87 2.84 16.22 4.44
CA ALA A 87 3.38 17.57 4.56
C ALA A 87 4.29 17.94 3.39
N GLY A 88 4.62 16.98 2.51
CA GLY A 88 5.63 17.13 1.46
C GLY A 88 7.05 16.90 1.95
N GLU A 89 7.24 16.44 3.19
CA GLU A 89 8.53 16.09 3.77
C GLU A 89 8.96 14.68 3.33
N THR A 90 9.04 14.47 2.01
CA THR A 90 9.22 13.14 1.39
C THR A 90 10.48 12.42 1.89
N GLU A 91 11.58 13.14 2.07
CA GLU A 91 12.84 12.59 2.59
C GLU A 91 12.73 12.13 4.05
N ALA A 92 12.14 12.96 4.92
CA ALA A 92 11.92 12.60 6.31
C ALA A 92 10.94 11.43 6.45
N ALA A 93 9.88 11.41 5.61
CA ALA A 93 8.95 10.29 5.54
C ALA A 93 9.66 8.99 5.12
N ARG A 94 10.53 9.05 4.11
CA ARG A 94 11.32 7.91 3.63
C ARG A 94 12.20 7.33 4.74
N GLU A 95 13.02 8.17 5.38
CA GLU A 95 13.86 7.75 6.51
C GLU A 95 13.04 7.10 7.64
N ARG A 96 11.86 7.68 7.93
CA ARG A 96 10.96 7.15 8.95
C ARG A 96 10.41 5.78 8.56
N PHE A 97 9.91 5.61 7.34
CA PHE A 97 9.40 4.32 6.86
C PHE A 97 10.49 3.25 6.81
N GLU A 98 11.72 3.58 6.39
CA GLU A 98 12.85 2.65 6.46
C GLU A 98 13.11 2.17 7.90
N ALA A 99 13.10 3.10 8.87
CA ALA A 99 13.26 2.76 10.27
C ALA A 99 12.12 1.85 10.77
N LEU A 100 10.89 2.08 10.30
CA LEU A 100 9.74 1.22 10.59
C LEU A 100 9.92 -0.18 10.01
N VAL A 101 10.33 -0.32 8.74
CA VAL A 101 10.60 -1.61 8.09
C VAL A 101 11.67 -2.39 8.88
N LYS A 102 12.76 -1.72 9.29
CA LYS A 102 13.85 -2.32 10.08
C LYS A 102 13.38 -2.77 11.47
N ARG A 103 12.56 -1.96 12.15
CA ARG A 103 12.06 -2.22 13.52
C ARG A 103 10.96 -3.28 13.56
N TRP A 104 10.02 -3.21 12.62
CA TRP A 104 8.78 -3.99 12.61
C TRP A 104 8.85 -5.17 11.64
N ARG A 105 9.94 -5.96 11.69
CA ARG A 105 10.10 -7.18 10.87
C ARG A 105 9.02 -8.23 11.11
N ARG A 106 8.43 -8.23 12.31
CA ARG A 106 7.31 -9.08 12.69
C ARG A 106 6.24 -8.30 13.47
N PRO A 107 4.96 -8.63 13.27
CA PRO A 107 4.42 -9.58 12.30
C PRO A 107 4.56 -9.09 10.84
N ARG A 108 4.55 -10.04 9.88
CA ARG A 108 4.88 -9.77 8.46
C ARG A 108 3.92 -8.77 7.80
N ASN A 109 2.64 -8.77 8.18
CA ASN A 109 1.66 -7.82 7.67
C ASN A 109 2.00 -6.36 8.02
N TRP A 110 2.53 -6.08 9.21
CA TRP A 110 2.97 -4.73 9.57
C TRP A 110 4.25 -4.34 8.82
N ASN A 111 5.15 -5.29 8.62
CA ASN A 111 6.33 -5.07 7.78
C ASN A 111 5.93 -4.76 6.33
N HIS A 112 5.03 -5.53 5.74
CA HIS A 112 4.53 -5.30 4.39
C HIS A 112 3.82 -3.96 4.25
N LEU A 113 3.04 -3.54 5.25
CA LEU A 113 2.41 -2.20 5.25
C LEU A 113 3.47 -1.08 5.30
N ALA A 114 4.46 -1.18 6.19
CA ALA A 114 5.54 -0.21 6.24
C ALA A 114 6.35 -0.18 4.94
N LEU A 115 6.63 -1.34 4.35
CA LEU A 115 7.36 -1.48 3.09
C LEU A 115 6.57 -0.94 1.89
N PHE A 116 5.24 -1.14 1.89
CA PHE A 116 4.36 -0.58 0.88
C PHE A 116 4.33 0.94 0.95
N ASN A 117 4.26 1.52 2.15
CA ASN A 117 4.29 2.97 2.34
C ASN A 117 5.67 3.57 2.02
N LEU A 118 6.75 2.84 2.30
CA LEU A 118 8.09 3.20 1.84
C LEU A 118 8.15 3.27 0.31
N ALA A 119 7.69 2.22 -0.37
CA ALA A 119 7.67 2.17 -1.83
C ALA A 119 6.81 3.29 -2.43
N TRP A 120 5.68 3.62 -1.80
CA TRP A 120 4.85 4.75 -2.22
C TRP A 120 5.57 6.10 -2.05
N THR A 121 6.33 6.25 -0.97
CA THR A 121 7.16 7.43 -0.73
C THR A 121 8.28 7.55 -1.76
N GLU A 122 8.95 6.45 -2.10
CA GLU A 122 9.97 6.38 -3.15
C GLU A 122 9.38 6.71 -4.52
N LEU A 123 8.18 6.24 -4.82
CA LEU A 123 7.47 6.61 -6.05
C LEU A 123 7.25 8.12 -6.12
N ILE A 124 6.77 8.76 -5.04
CA ILE A 124 6.57 10.21 -4.97
C ILE A 124 7.89 10.97 -5.07
N ALA A 125 9.00 10.40 -4.58
CA ALA A 125 10.34 10.95 -4.74
C ALA A 125 10.91 10.78 -6.16
N GLY A 126 10.25 10.03 -7.05
CA GLY A 126 10.75 9.70 -8.38
C GLY A 126 11.72 8.50 -8.41
N GLU A 127 11.93 7.82 -7.28
CA GLU A 127 12.81 6.65 -7.13
C GLU A 127 12.10 5.36 -7.57
N PHE A 128 11.66 5.31 -8.82
CA PHE A 128 10.78 4.25 -9.34
C PHE A 128 11.38 2.84 -9.29
N ALA A 129 12.70 2.73 -9.44
CA ALA A 129 13.39 1.44 -9.37
C ALA A 129 13.27 0.82 -7.97
N LEU A 130 13.47 1.62 -6.91
CA LEU A 130 13.34 1.19 -5.52
C LEU A 130 11.88 0.88 -5.18
N ALA A 131 10.95 1.75 -5.59
CA ALA A 131 9.52 1.53 -5.40
C ALA A 131 9.07 0.18 -6.02
N ARG A 132 9.49 -0.11 -7.25
CA ARG A 132 9.23 -1.38 -7.93
C ARG A 132 9.79 -2.56 -7.16
N GLU A 133 11.06 -2.49 -6.73
CA GLU A 133 11.73 -3.54 -5.98
C GLU A 133 10.99 -3.89 -4.68
N HIS A 134 10.63 -2.87 -3.89
CA HIS A 134 9.92 -3.05 -2.64
C HIS A 134 8.50 -3.61 -2.84
N ILE A 135 7.74 -3.15 -3.84
CA ILE A 135 6.40 -3.71 -4.13
C ILE A 135 6.52 -5.15 -4.62
N ALA A 136 7.48 -5.45 -5.51
CA ALA A 136 7.73 -6.79 -6.01
C ALA A 136 8.18 -7.75 -4.89
N GLN A 137 8.94 -7.26 -3.91
CA GLN A 137 9.29 -8.04 -2.72
C GLN A 137 8.03 -8.46 -1.96
N ILE A 138 7.12 -7.52 -1.67
CA ILE A 138 5.87 -7.83 -0.96
C ILE A 138 5.06 -8.89 -1.74
N GLU A 139 4.99 -8.74 -3.07
CA GLU A 139 4.29 -9.68 -3.94
C GLU A 139 4.94 -11.07 -3.88
N ALA A 140 6.25 -11.20 -4.00
CA ALA A 140 6.97 -12.47 -3.92
C ALA A 140 6.83 -13.15 -2.55
N GLU A 141 6.74 -12.34 -1.50
CA GLU A 141 6.69 -12.77 -0.10
C GLU A 141 5.27 -13.06 0.42
N ARG A 142 4.24 -12.70 -0.36
CA ARG A 142 2.84 -12.83 0.07
C ARG A 142 2.48 -14.27 0.40
N ASP A 143 1.63 -14.44 1.41
CA ASP A 143 0.93 -15.71 1.62
C ASP A 143 -0.23 -15.74 0.61
N PRO A 144 -0.30 -16.71 -0.32
CA PRO A 144 -1.39 -16.79 -1.30
C PRO A 144 -2.78 -16.89 -0.65
N ARG A 145 -2.85 -17.29 0.62
CA ARG A 145 -4.10 -17.37 1.40
C ARG A 145 -4.39 -16.10 2.20
N ALA A 146 -3.47 -15.14 2.26
CA ALA A 146 -3.70 -13.90 2.97
C ALA A 146 -4.59 -12.98 2.14
N THR A 147 -5.83 -12.82 2.58
CA THR A 147 -6.77 -11.80 2.09
C THR A 147 -6.51 -10.50 2.86
N GLY A 148 -5.55 -9.72 2.38
CA GLY A 148 -5.25 -8.40 2.93
C GLY A 148 -5.35 -7.34 1.86
N GLY A 149 -5.99 -6.20 2.16
CA GLY A 149 -6.25 -5.14 1.18
C GLY A 149 -5.00 -4.69 0.41
N ILE A 150 -3.84 -4.63 1.07
CA ILE A 150 -2.56 -4.29 0.41
C ILE A 150 -2.19 -5.31 -0.66
N VAL A 151 -2.33 -6.60 -0.37
CA VAL A 151 -1.96 -7.70 -1.29
C VAL A 151 -2.82 -7.67 -2.56
N ALA A 152 -4.10 -7.32 -2.42
CA ALA A 152 -4.99 -7.15 -3.55
C ALA A 152 -4.59 -5.96 -4.43
N MET A 153 -4.02 -4.90 -3.85
CA MET A 153 -3.59 -3.69 -4.58
C MET A 153 -2.23 -3.82 -5.28
N LEU A 154 -1.36 -4.77 -4.89
CA LEU A 154 0.02 -4.84 -5.41
C LEU A 154 0.11 -4.87 -6.94
N PRO A 155 -0.70 -5.67 -7.69
CA PRO A 155 -0.63 -5.69 -9.15
C PRO A 155 -0.92 -4.32 -9.78
N SER A 156 -1.98 -3.63 -9.33
CA SER A 156 -2.31 -2.28 -9.82
C SER A 156 -1.17 -1.28 -9.58
N ARG A 157 -0.43 -1.41 -8.47
CA ARG A 157 0.71 -0.55 -8.14
C ARG A 157 1.94 -0.87 -8.98
N LEU A 158 2.25 -2.15 -9.18
CA LEU A 158 3.32 -2.57 -10.10
C LEU A 158 3.02 -2.08 -11.51
N ALA A 159 1.78 -2.25 -11.97
CA ALA A 159 1.35 -1.74 -13.27
C ALA A 159 1.59 -0.23 -13.41
N TYR A 160 1.21 0.55 -12.39
CA TYR A 160 1.41 2.00 -12.38
C TYR A 160 2.90 2.39 -12.43
N VAL A 161 3.74 1.73 -11.64
CA VAL A 161 5.20 1.98 -11.64
C VAL A 161 5.82 1.66 -13.00
N HIS A 162 5.49 0.50 -13.59
CA HIS A 162 5.94 0.12 -14.93
C HIS A 162 5.48 1.12 -15.99
N ALA A 163 4.23 1.59 -15.90
CA ALA A 163 3.70 2.61 -16.80
C ALA A 163 4.50 3.92 -16.68
N LEU A 164 4.81 4.40 -15.47
CA LEU A 164 5.62 5.61 -15.27
C LEU A 164 7.06 5.46 -15.78
N LEU A 165 7.64 4.27 -15.71
CA LEU A 165 8.95 3.94 -16.30
C LEU A 165 8.91 3.84 -17.83
N GLY A 166 7.73 3.67 -18.43
CA GLY A 166 7.56 3.43 -19.86
C GLY A 166 7.69 1.98 -20.30
N GLU A 167 7.69 1.05 -19.35
CA GLU A 167 7.70 -0.40 -19.55
C GLU A 167 6.25 -0.85 -19.84
N LEU A 168 5.72 -0.47 -21.01
CA LEU A 168 4.27 -0.55 -21.29
C LEU A 168 3.72 -1.97 -21.33
N ASP A 169 4.51 -2.95 -21.77
CA ASP A 169 4.06 -4.35 -21.85
C ASP A 169 3.98 -4.98 -20.46
N ASP A 170 4.96 -4.73 -19.59
CA ASP A 170 4.92 -5.13 -18.19
C ASP A 170 3.75 -4.46 -17.45
N ALA A 171 3.50 -3.17 -17.73
CA ALA A 171 2.37 -2.45 -17.16
C ALA A 171 1.03 -3.11 -17.53
N ARG A 172 0.85 -3.54 -18.79
CA ARG A 172 -0.35 -4.27 -19.25
C ARG A 172 -0.47 -5.64 -18.60
N ALA A 173 0.63 -6.40 -18.52
CA ALA A 173 0.62 -7.71 -17.88
C ALA A 173 0.19 -7.62 -16.40
N TRP A 174 0.68 -6.61 -15.68
CA TRP A 174 0.27 -6.38 -14.29
C TRP A 174 -1.15 -5.83 -14.15
N LEU A 175 -1.68 -5.09 -15.13
CA LEU A 175 -3.10 -4.73 -15.17
C LEU A 175 -3.99 -5.96 -15.29
N ASP A 176 -3.63 -6.92 -16.15
CA ASP A 176 -4.40 -8.15 -16.30
C ASP A 176 -4.38 -8.98 -15.01
N ALA A 177 -3.20 -9.10 -14.37
CA ALA A 177 -3.07 -9.73 -13.06
C ALA A 177 -3.86 -9.00 -11.95
N SER A 178 -3.98 -7.67 -12.05
CA SER A 178 -4.80 -6.85 -11.14
C SER A 178 -6.28 -7.19 -11.29
N ARG A 179 -6.79 -7.21 -12.52
CA ARG A 179 -8.20 -7.49 -12.81
C ARG A 179 -8.59 -8.91 -12.39
N GLU A 180 -7.73 -9.89 -12.66
CA GLU A 180 -7.93 -11.28 -12.22
C GLU A 180 -8.07 -11.35 -10.69
N ARG A 181 -7.20 -10.64 -9.96
CA ARG A 181 -7.21 -10.61 -8.50
C ARG A 181 -8.38 -9.82 -7.92
N ALA A 182 -8.74 -8.71 -8.55
CA ALA A 182 -9.84 -7.84 -8.15
C ALA A 182 -11.19 -8.56 -8.20
N ALA A 183 -11.35 -9.58 -9.06
CA ALA A 183 -12.56 -10.39 -9.13
C ALA A 183 -12.91 -11.08 -7.80
N ALA A 184 -11.91 -11.39 -6.97
CA ALA A 184 -12.08 -12.00 -5.65
C ALA A 184 -12.08 -11.00 -4.48
N GLU A 185 -11.77 -9.73 -4.72
CA GLU A 185 -11.65 -8.69 -3.69
C GLU A 185 -12.93 -7.85 -3.61
N THR A 186 -13.55 -7.78 -2.43
CA THR A 186 -14.80 -7.04 -2.23
C THR A 186 -14.60 -5.71 -1.52
N THR A 187 -13.57 -5.58 -0.67
CA THR A 187 -13.44 -4.44 0.23
C THR A 187 -12.77 -3.26 -0.46
N ASN A 188 -11.72 -3.53 -1.25
CA ASN A 188 -10.89 -2.49 -1.88
C ASN A 188 -11.11 -2.35 -3.38
N ARG A 189 -12.17 -2.96 -3.92
CA ARG A 189 -12.41 -3.04 -5.36
C ARG A 189 -12.43 -1.68 -6.05
N GLY A 190 -13.15 -0.70 -5.51
CA GLY A 190 -13.23 0.64 -6.10
C GLY A 190 -11.87 1.34 -6.16
N VAL A 191 -11.02 1.17 -5.14
CA VAL A 191 -9.65 1.71 -5.13
C VAL A 191 -8.80 1.01 -6.18
N ILE A 192 -8.88 -0.32 -6.29
CA ILE A 192 -8.12 -1.09 -7.28
C ILE A 192 -8.51 -0.66 -8.70
N GLU A 193 -9.81 -0.62 -9.02
CA GLU A 193 -10.33 -0.19 -10.32
C GLU A 193 -9.91 1.25 -10.65
N ALA A 194 -9.89 2.14 -9.66
CA ALA A 194 -9.43 3.51 -9.85
C ALA A 194 -7.94 3.60 -10.22
N TRP A 195 -7.11 2.74 -9.63
CA TRP A 195 -5.68 2.67 -9.96
C TRP A 195 -5.39 1.94 -11.26
N GLU A 196 -6.21 0.95 -11.63
CA GLU A 196 -6.17 0.34 -12.97
C GLU A 196 -6.46 1.39 -14.04
N LEU A 197 -7.54 2.15 -13.87
CA LEU A 197 -7.95 3.23 -14.77
C LEU A 197 -6.88 4.34 -14.88
N ALA A 198 -6.29 4.75 -13.75
CA ALA A 198 -5.17 5.67 -13.71
C ALA A 198 -3.98 5.16 -14.54
N THR A 199 -3.64 3.89 -14.37
CA THR A 199 -2.54 3.25 -15.08
C THR A 199 -2.81 3.14 -16.58
N GLU A 200 -4.02 2.77 -16.98
CA GLU A 200 -4.44 2.73 -18.37
C GLU A 200 -4.29 4.09 -19.06
N ALA A 201 -4.65 5.18 -18.36
CA ALA A 201 -4.49 6.53 -18.89
C ALA A 201 -3.01 6.89 -19.11
N VAL A 202 -2.13 6.54 -18.15
CA VAL A 202 -0.67 6.75 -18.29
C VAL A 202 -0.12 5.90 -19.45
N VAL A 203 -0.51 4.63 -19.57
CA VAL A 203 -0.11 3.75 -20.68
C VAL A 203 -0.54 4.33 -22.02
N ALA A 204 -1.78 4.79 -22.16
CA ALA A 204 -2.29 5.39 -23.39
C ALA A 204 -1.53 6.67 -23.76
N CYS A 205 -1.33 7.59 -22.81
CA CYS A 205 -0.53 8.79 -23.03
C CYS A 205 0.91 8.48 -23.45
N ARG A 206 1.57 7.51 -22.81
CA ARG A 206 2.95 7.13 -23.15
C ARG A 206 3.07 6.36 -24.47
N ALA A 207 1.99 5.70 -24.89
CA ALA A 207 1.90 5.07 -26.20
C ALA A 207 1.60 6.07 -27.34
N ASN A 208 1.61 7.38 -27.07
CA ASN A 208 1.18 8.45 -27.98
C ASN A 208 -0.30 8.34 -28.41
N ASP A 209 -1.14 7.71 -27.57
CA ASP A 209 -2.59 7.63 -27.75
C ASP A 209 -3.31 8.53 -26.72
N ALA A 210 -2.97 9.82 -26.77
CA ALA A 210 -3.58 10.83 -25.90
C ALA A 210 -5.11 10.95 -26.07
N PRO A 211 -5.70 10.81 -27.28
CA PRO A 211 -7.15 10.82 -27.44
C PRO A 211 -7.86 9.75 -26.61
N ARG A 212 -7.33 8.52 -26.58
CA ARG A 212 -7.87 7.45 -25.74
C ARG A 212 -7.77 7.79 -24.26
N ALA A 213 -6.62 8.27 -23.79
CA ALA A 213 -6.45 8.68 -22.39
C ALA A 213 -7.44 9.79 -21.99
N LYS A 214 -7.67 10.77 -22.88
CA LYS A 214 -8.63 11.85 -22.69
C LYS A 214 -10.06 11.31 -22.52
N SER A 215 -10.52 10.44 -23.43
CA SER A 215 -11.88 9.84 -23.36
C SER A 215 -12.03 8.99 -22.10
N LEU A 216 -11.08 8.09 -21.83
CA LEU A 216 -11.07 7.22 -20.66
C LEU A 216 -11.23 8.01 -19.35
N LEU A 217 -10.41 9.06 -19.17
CA LEU A 217 -10.44 9.89 -17.96
C LEU A 217 -11.68 10.78 -17.90
N ALA A 218 -12.21 11.25 -19.03
CA ALA A 218 -13.43 12.05 -19.04
C ALA A 218 -14.66 11.22 -18.64
N GLU A 219 -14.81 10.02 -19.21
CA GLU A 219 -15.95 9.13 -18.98
C GLU A 219 -16.00 8.57 -17.55
N ARG A 220 -14.83 8.31 -16.97
CA ARG A 220 -14.72 7.64 -15.66
C ARG A 220 -14.24 8.56 -14.53
N TRP A 221 -14.15 9.88 -14.77
CA TRP A 221 -13.67 10.84 -13.77
C TRP A 221 -14.43 10.76 -12.45
N LEU A 222 -15.77 10.70 -12.51
CA LEU A 222 -16.60 10.67 -11.29
C LEU A 222 -16.35 9.40 -10.45
N GLN A 223 -15.97 8.29 -11.09
CA GLN A 223 -15.59 7.07 -10.36
C GLN A 223 -14.25 7.28 -9.64
N LEU A 224 -13.27 7.87 -10.31
CA LEU A 224 -11.97 8.20 -9.71
C LEU A 224 -12.14 9.13 -8.50
N ASP A 225 -12.91 10.21 -8.68
CA ASP A 225 -13.13 11.23 -7.65
C ASP A 225 -13.83 10.69 -6.40
N LYS A 226 -14.68 9.66 -6.56
CA LYS A 226 -15.31 8.94 -5.43
C LYS A 226 -14.40 7.94 -4.73
N SER A 227 -13.43 7.37 -5.44
CA SER A 227 -12.64 6.23 -4.96
C SER A 227 -11.26 6.63 -4.44
N LEU A 228 -10.75 7.78 -4.91
CA LEU A 228 -9.45 8.31 -4.55
C LEU A 228 -9.62 9.62 -3.79
N THR A 229 -8.68 9.92 -2.90
CA THR A 229 -8.65 11.17 -2.14
C THR A 229 -7.52 12.08 -2.64
N GLY A 230 -7.52 13.34 -2.19
CA GLY A 230 -6.74 14.46 -2.73
C GLY A 230 -5.35 14.12 -3.27
N ASP A 231 -4.51 13.45 -2.49
CA ASP A 231 -3.11 13.15 -2.85
C ASP A 231 -3.00 12.14 -4.00
N ALA A 232 -3.91 11.18 -4.08
CA ALA A 232 -3.97 10.23 -5.19
C ALA A 232 -4.63 10.84 -6.44
N LEU A 233 -5.58 11.75 -6.26
CA LEU A 233 -6.27 12.41 -7.38
C LEU A 233 -5.42 13.48 -8.07
N ARG A 234 -4.57 14.19 -7.34
CA ARG A 234 -3.78 15.31 -7.89
C ARG A 234 -2.87 14.88 -9.04
N PRO A 235 -2.06 13.81 -8.94
CA PRO A 235 -1.31 13.28 -10.08
C PRO A 235 -2.20 12.92 -11.27
N LEU A 236 -3.41 12.41 -11.04
CA LEU A 236 -4.34 12.08 -12.13
C LEU A 236 -4.96 13.29 -12.80
N ARG A 237 -5.16 14.40 -12.07
CA ARG A 237 -5.56 15.68 -12.68
C ARG A 237 -4.48 16.18 -13.63
N LEU A 238 -3.20 16.05 -13.27
CA LEU A 238 -2.07 16.37 -14.14
C LEU A 238 -2.03 15.48 -15.38
N VAL A 239 -2.19 14.16 -15.23
CA VAL A 239 -2.27 13.23 -16.36
C VAL A 239 -3.46 13.54 -17.27
N ARG A 240 -4.62 13.91 -16.70
CA ARG A 240 -5.79 14.34 -17.47
C ARG A 240 -5.55 15.62 -18.25
N ALA A 241 -4.96 16.62 -17.61
CA ALA A 241 -4.62 17.89 -18.25
C ALA A 241 -3.62 17.68 -19.40
N PHE A 242 -2.59 16.86 -19.16
CA PHE A 242 -1.64 16.44 -20.18
C PHE A 242 -2.32 15.73 -21.35
N ALA A 243 -3.23 14.79 -21.09
CA ALA A 243 -3.96 14.07 -22.13
C ALA A 243 -4.81 15.00 -23.00
N VAL A 244 -5.48 15.99 -22.39
CA VAL A 244 -6.27 17.01 -23.12
C VAL A 244 -5.35 17.87 -24.00
N HIS A 245 -4.24 18.36 -23.45
CA HIS A 245 -3.28 19.18 -24.18
C HIS A 245 -2.70 18.41 -25.37
N ALA A 246 -2.22 17.18 -25.14
CA ALA A 246 -1.62 16.34 -26.17
C ALA A 246 -2.61 15.88 -27.24
N ALA A 247 -3.86 15.55 -26.88
CA ALA A 247 -4.87 15.13 -27.85
C ALA A 247 -5.37 16.28 -28.75
N SER A 248 -5.35 17.52 -28.24
CA SER A 248 -5.83 18.70 -28.95
C SER A 248 -4.73 19.51 -29.63
N ASN A 249 -3.46 19.10 -29.47
CA ASN A 249 -2.29 19.91 -29.86
C ASN A 249 -2.36 21.34 -29.30
N GLY A 250 -2.81 21.50 -28.06
CA GLY A 250 -2.95 22.79 -27.37
C GLY A 250 -4.20 23.61 -27.72
N ALA A 251 -5.09 23.11 -28.60
CA ALA A 251 -6.30 23.86 -28.96
C ALA A 251 -7.31 24.02 -27.80
N GLU A 252 -7.25 23.17 -26.77
CA GLU A 252 -8.16 23.17 -25.62
C GLU A 252 -7.54 23.76 -24.34
N GLU A 253 -6.69 24.78 -24.45
CA GLU A 253 -5.90 25.30 -23.32
C GLU A 253 -6.77 25.80 -22.15
N SER A 254 -7.96 26.37 -22.40
CA SER A 254 -8.87 26.77 -21.32
C SER A 254 -9.35 25.59 -20.46
N THR A 255 -9.52 24.41 -21.08
CA THR A 255 -9.88 23.17 -20.37
C THR A 255 -8.70 22.65 -19.56
N VAL A 256 -7.48 22.73 -20.13
CA VAL A 256 -6.24 22.38 -19.44
C VAL A 256 -6.08 23.25 -18.18
N GLU A 257 -6.22 24.56 -18.31
CA GLU A 257 -6.11 25.51 -17.20
C GLU A 257 -7.15 25.26 -16.10
N ALA A 258 -8.39 24.94 -16.46
CA ALA A 258 -9.44 24.58 -15.49
C ALA A 258 -9.09 23.29 -14.71
N LEU A 259 -8.45 22.31 -15.37
CA LEU A 259 -8.01 21.07 -14.71
C LEU A 259 -6.82 21.29 -13.77
N LEU A 260 -5.96 22.26 -14.08
CA LEU A 260 -4.76 22.57 -13.32
C LEU A 260 -5.01 23.52 -12.14
N GLN A 261 -6.08 24.32 -12.19
CA GLN A 261 -6.42 25.27 -11.13
C GLN A 261 -6.38 24.64 -9.72
N PRO A 262 -7.00 23.47 -9.46
CA PRO A 262 -6.99 22.85 -8.13
C PRO A 262 -5.61 22.31 -7.72
N VAL A 263 -4.73 22.04 -8.69
CA VAL A 263 -3.35 21.59 -8.43
C VAL A 263 -2.49 22.79 -8.01
N ARG A 264 -2.69 23.97 -8.62
CA ARG A 264 -1.95 25.20 -8.30
C ARG A 264 -2.23 25.74 -6.90
N GLU A 265 -3.43 25.51 -6.37
CA GLU A 265 -3.80 25.92 -5.01
C GLU A 265 -3.04 25.15 -3.93
N HIS A 266 -2.47 23.99 -4.28
CA HIS A 266 -1.71 23.15 -3.38
C HIS A 266 -0.37 22.74 -4.02
N PRO A 267 0.54 23.70 -4.26
CA PRO A 267 1.80 23.47 -4.95
C PRO A 267 2.74 22.70 -4.02
N ARG A 268 2.54 21.38 -3.96
CA ARG A 268 3.49 20.44 -3.38
C ARG A 268 4.30 19.81 -4.49
N SER A 269 5.51 19.34 -4.17
CA SER A 269 6.42 18.57 -5.02
C SER A 269 5.82 17.28 -5.61
N GLU A 270 4.55 16.98 -5.33
CA GLU A 270 3.81 15.82 -5.76
C GLU A 270 3.71 15.68 -7.29
N ALA A 271 3.93 16.74 -8.08
CA ALA A 271 3.93 16.65 -9.54
C ALA A 271 5.25 16.14 -10.15
N GLN A 272 6.36 16.29 -9.42
CA GLN A 272 7.71 16.12 -9.99
C GLN A 272 7.98 14.68 -10.43
N HIS A 273 7.50 13.70 -9.66
CA HIS A 273 7.68 12.29 -10.01
C HIS A 273 7.10 11.96 -11.39
N LEU A 274 5.95 12.52 -11.77
CA LEU A 274 5.36 12.28 -13.09
C LEU A 274 6.29 12.66 -14.25
N GLY A 275 7.14 13.67 -14.07
CA GLY A 275 8.13 14.11 -15.06
C GLY A 275 9.47 13.36 -15.00
N ALA A 276 9.78 12.65 -13.91
CA ALA A 276 11.10 12.08 -13.63
C ALA A 276 11.60 11.11 -14.72
N HIS A 277 10.70 10.27 -15.24
CA HIS A 277 10.98 9.32 -16.34
C HIS A 277 10.07 9.51 -17.56
N TRP A 278 9.49 10.70 -17.70
CA TRP A 278 8.58 11.04 -18.79
C TRP A 278 8.91 12.43 -19.35
N PRO A 279 9.78 12.53 -20.38
CA PRO A 279 10.23 13.81 -20.91
C PRO A 279 9.10 14.73 -21.39
N ALA A 280 8.09 14.18 -22.08
CA ALA A 280 6.95 14.97 -22.55
C ALA A 280 6.11 15.54 -21.39
N MET A 281 5.84 14.76 -20.35
CA MET A 281 5.17 15.25 -19.14
C MET A 281 6.01 16.31 -18.43
N ARG A 282 7.34 16.13 -18.34
CA ARG A 282 8.23 17.12 -17.74
C ARG A 282 8.20 18.46 -18.48
N ALA A 283 8.23 18.43 -19.81
CA ALA A 283 8.10 19.64 -20.64
C ALA A 283 6.77 20.34 -20.40
N PHE A 284 5.67 19.58 -20.39
CA PHE A 284 4.33 20.09 -20.09
C PHE A 284 4.24 20.76 -18.71
N LEU A 285 4.82 20.13 -17.67
CA LEU A 285 4.85 20.68 -16.31
C LEU A 285 5.72 21.95 -16.24
N ALA A 286 6.89 21.96 -16.89
CA ALA A 286 7.80 23.10 -16.89
C ALA A 286 7.19 24.33 -17.58
N GLU A 287 6.54 24.15 -18.73
CA GLU A 287 5.81 25.22 -19.45
C GLU A 287 4.76 25.91 -18.56
N ARG A 288 4.20 25.19 -17.59
CA ARG A 288 3.11 25.65 -16.72
C ARG A 288 3.56 26.06 -15.32
N GLY A 289 4.87 26.08 -15.07
CA GLY A 289 5.43 26.42 -13.75
C GLY A 289 5.08 25.40 -12.66
N LEU A 290 4.92 24.13 -13.03
CA LEU A 290 4.56 23.01 -12.14
C LEU A 290 5.70 21.99 -11.95
N ALA A 291 6.89 22.29 -12.49
CA ALA A 291 8.10 21.46 -12.37
C ALA A 291 8.89 21.82 -11.10
#